data_AF-A0AAV7HHS4-F1
#
_entry.id   AF-A0AAV7HHS4-F1
#
_cell.length_a   1.000
_cell.length_b   1.000
_cell.length_c   1.000
_cell.angle_alpha   90.00
_cell.angle_beta   90.00
_cell.angle_gamma   90.00
#
_symmetry.space_group_name_H-M   'P 1'
#
loop_
_entity.id
_entity.type
_entity.pdbx_description
1 polymer ?
#
loop_
_entity_poly.entity_id
_entity_poly.type
_entity_poly.pdbx_seq_one_letter_code
_entity_poly.pdbx_strand_id
1 'polypeptide(L)'
;MENAEEEKERDNTRGYNINDNHDLLAEILARLDGPSLAAAASVCRLWRAVSHRDTVWEALCNRHVAADFPGTRAVVAALGGYRRLYCCCVGPVANRLAVSGEHATTEAATAARLSLSLSLFSIDCYERLGDGGWERPSSLLFLRSPVDVS
;
A
#
# COMPACT_ATOMS: atom_id res chain seq x y z
N MET A 1 48.65 -29.82 2.25
CA MET A 1 47.95 -29.00 1.24
C MET A 1 46.50 -29.43 1.06
N GLU A 2 46.10 -30.61 1.54
CA GLU A 2 44.73 -31.19 1.47
C GLU A 2 43.66 -30.45 2.31
N ASN A 3 44.05 -29.80 3.42
CA ASN A 3 43.10 -29.10 4.31
C ASN A 3 42.53 -27.78 3.75
N ALA A 4 43.16 -27.17 2.74
CA ALA A 4 42.71 -25.88 2.19
C ALA A 4 41.64 -26.04 1.10
N GLU A 5 41.56 -27.22 0.48
CA GLU A 5 40.57 -27.53 -0.55
C GLU A 5 39.23 -27.93 0.08
N GLU A 6 39.25 -28.65 1.22
CA GLU A 6 38.03 -28.96 1.99
C GLU A 6 37.36 -27.72 2.61
N GLU A 7 38.11 -26.69 3.00
CA GLU A 7 37.52 -25.43 3.51
C GLU A 7 36.82 -24.63 2.40
N LYS A 8 37.29 -24.74 1.16
CA LYS A 8 36.71 -24.06 0.00
C LYS A 8 35.43 -24.73 -0.51
N GLU A 9 35.30 -26.04 -0.32
CA GLU A 9 34.11 -26.81 -0.70
C GLU A 9 32.95 -26.65 0.30
N ARG A 10 33.27 -26.42 1.59
CA ARG A 10 32.27 -26.11 2.64
C ARG A 10 31.59 -24.76 2.45
N ASP A 11 32.26 -23.80 1.82
CA ASP A 11 31.68 -22.47 1.55
C ASP A 11 30.63 -22.53 0.43
N ASN A 12 30.79 -23.44 -0.54
CA ASN A 12 29.85 -23.63 -1.65
C ASN A 12 28.55 -24.35 -1.23
N THR A 13 28.46 -24.85 0.02
CA THR A 13 27.29 -25.56 0.55
C THR A 13 26.42 -24.69 1.45
N ARG A 14 26.81 -23.43 1.72
CA ARG A 14 25.91 -22.46 2.33
C ARG A 14 24.90 -22.01 1.28
N GLY A 15 23.84 -22.81 1.15
CA GLY A 15 22.72 -22.51 0.26
C GLY A 15 22.23 -21.08 0.45
N TYR A 16 21.84 -20.44 -0.66
CA TYR A 16 21.33 -19.08 -0.68
C TYR A 16 20.23 -18.89 0.37
N ASN A 17 20.45 -17.99 1.32
CA ASN A 17 19.45 -17.62 2.31
C ASN A 17 18.88 -16.24 1.95
N ILE A 18 17.56 -16.19 1.71
CA ILE A 18 16.84 -14.94 1.41
C ILE A 18 17.03 -13.87 2.49
N ASN A 19 17.32 -14.28 3.72
CA ASN A 19 17.53 -13.36 4.85
C ASN A 19 18.87 -12.63 4.78
N ASP A 20 19.83 -13.08 3.96
CA ASP A 20 21.14 -12.44 3.84
C ASP A 20 21.08 -11.17 2.97
N ASN A 21 20.04 -11.04 2.13
CA ASN A 21 19.86 -9.93 1.21
C ASN A 21 18.58 -9.16 1.55
N HIS A 22 18.71 -8.19 2.46
CA HIS A 22 17.57 -7.39 2.93
C HIS A 22 16.89 -6.60 1.82
N ASP A 23 17.64 -6.18 0.79
CA ASP A 23 17.10 -5.40 -0.33
C ASP A 23 16.27 -6.28 -1.27
N LEU A 24 16.73 -7.51 -1.55
CA LEU A 24 15.92 -8.47 -2.29
C LEU A 24 14.66 -8.86 -1.51
N LEU A 25 14.79 -9.09 -0.20
CA LEU A 25 13.64 -9.35 0.66
C LEU A 25 12.65 -8.17 0.60
N ALA A 26 13.13 -6.92 0.67
CA ALA A 26 12.28 -5.74 0.54
C ALA A 26 11.58 -5.67 -0.82
N GLU A 27 12.27 -6.01 -1.91
CA GLU A 27 11.71 -6.02 -3.25
C GLU A 27 10.63 -7.10 -3.43
N ILE A 28 10.81 -8.26 -2.80
CA ILE A 28 9.81 -9.33 -2.78
C ILE A 28 8.60 -8.90 -1.95
N LEU A 29 8.83 -8.38 -0.74
CA LEU A 29 7.74 -7.92 0.13
C LEU A 29 6.97 -6.75 -0.50
N ALA A 30 7.64 -5.86 -1.24
CA ALA A 30 6.99 -4.77 -1.99
C ALA A 30 6.00 -5.27 -3.06
N ARG A 31 6.03 -6.56 -3.42
CA ARG A 31 5.06 -7.17 -4.34
C ARG A 31 3.78 -7.64 -3.69
N LEU A 32 3.75 -7.76 -2.36
CA LEU A 32 2.61 -8.26 -1.60
C LEU A 32 1.55 -7.18 -1.38
N ASP A 33 0.33 -7.60 -1.06
CA ASP A 33 -0.75 -6.75 -0.56
C ASP A 33 -0.62 -6.49 0.96
N GLY A 34 -1.37 -5.51 1.47
CA GLY A 34 -1.30 -5.08 2.88
C GLY A 34 -1.49 -6.22 3.90
N PRO A 35 -2.53 -7.06 3.79
CA PRO A 35 -2.70 -8.25 4.63
C PRO A 35 -1.51 -9.22 4.58
N SER A 36 -0.99 -9.52 3.40
CA SER A 36 0.17 -10.40 3.24
C SER A 36 1.45 -9.82 3.85
N LEU A 37 1.64 -8.50 3.80
CA LEU A 37 2.73 -7.82 4.51
C LEU A 37 2.62 -7.96 6.03
N ALA A 38 1.39 -7.91 6.57
CA ALA A 38 1.17 -8.13 8.00
C ALA A 38 1.47 -9.58 8.40
N ALA A 39 1.11 -10.55 7.56
CA ALA A 39 1.48 -11.96 7.75
C ALA A 39 3.02 -12.15 7.69
N ALA A 40 3.69 -11.54 6.70
CA ALA A 40 5.15 -11.57 6.58
C ALA A 40 5.85 -10.99 7.82
N ALA A 41 5.30 -9.92 8.41
CA ALA A 41 5.82 -9.29 9.63
C ALA A 41 5.78 -10.20 10.88
N SER A 42 5.05 -11.32 10.81
CA SER A 42 4.92 -12.29 11.90
C SER A 42 5.97 -13.42 11.86
N VAL A 43 6.69 -13.57 10.73
CA VAL A 43 7.61 -14.69 10.51
C VAL A 43 8.83 -14.61 11.42
N CYS A 44 9.55 -13.49 11.40
CA CYS A 44 10.72 -13.27 12.26
C CYS A 44 11.03 -11.77 12.42
N ARG A 45 12.02 -11.43 13.25
CA ARG A 45 12.40 -10.03 13.52
C ARG A 45 12.89 -9.31 12.26
N LEU A 46 13.65 -9.99 11.40
CA LEU A 46 14.12 -9.41 10.15
C LEU A 46 12.94 -9.08 9.23
N TRP A 47 12.05 -10.04 9.01
CA TRP A 47 10.89 -9.85 8.15
C TRP A 47 9.96 -8.76 8.66
N ARG A 48 9.78 -8.66 9.99
CA ARG A 48 9.08 -7.54 10.62
C ARG A 48 9.76 -6.20 10.33
N ALA A 49 11.08 -6.12 10.47
CA ALA A 49 11.80 -4.88 10.22
C ALA A 49 11.70 -4.46 8.74
N VAL A 50 11.84 -5.41 7.82
CA VAL A 50 11.76 -5.14 6.37
C VAL A 50 10.33 -4.82 5.94
N SER A 51 9.32 -5.55 6.41
CA SER A 51 7.92 -5.28 6.07
C SER A 51 7.41 -3.93 6.60
N HIS A 52 8.08 -3.35 7.60
CA HIS A 52 7.75 -2.03 8.14
C HIS A 52 8.52 -0.89 7.46
N ARG A 53 9.46 -1.17 6.55
CA ARG A 53 10.19 -0.12 5.81
C ARG A 53 9.23 0.68 4.94
N ASP A 54 9.35 2.01 4.99
CA ASP A 54 8.43 2.90 4.29
C ASP A 54 8.48 2.71 2.77
N THR A 55 9.64 2.33 2.21
CA THR A 55 9.82 2.03 0.77
C THR A 55 8.96 0.86 0.28
N VAL A 56 8.70 -0.14 1.14
CA VAL A 56 7.81 -1.27 0.83
C VAL A 56 6.36 -0.79 0.71
N TRP A 57 5.94 0.09 1.63
CA TRP A 57 4.60 0.67 1.63
C TRP A 57 4.43 1.74 0.53
N GLU A 58 5.49 2.47 0.18
CA GLU A 58 5.52 3.41 -0.95
C GLU A 58 5.24 2.66 -2.25
N ALA A 59 5.96 1.57 -2.52
CA ALA A 59 5.75 0.73 -3.69
C ALA A 59 4.32 0.17 -3.76
N LEU A 60 3.77 -0.26 -2.62
CA LEU A 60 2.38 -0.70 -2.50
C LEU A 60 1.39 0.44 -2.84
N CYS A 61 1.57 1.63 -2.27
CA CYS A 61 0.68 2.77 -2.50
C CYS A 61 0.73 3.25 -3.95
N ASN A 62 1.92 3.30 -4.56
CA ASN A 62 2.13 3.77 -5.92
C ASN A 62 1.45 2.89 -6.99
N ARG A 63 1.17 1.61 -6.69
CA ARG A 63 0.35 0.74 -7.55
C ARG A 63 -1.12 1.13 -7.57
N HIS A 64 -1.60 1.68 -6.46
CA HIS A 64 -3.02 1.99 -6.24
C HIS A 64 -3.34 3.44 -6.61
N VAL A 65 -2.40 4.35 -6.35
CA VAL A 65 -2.54 5.78 -6.61
C VAL A 65 -1.23 6.22 -7.22
N ALA A 66 -1.25 6.72 -8.46
CA ALA A 66 -0.07 7.35 -9.06
C ALA A 66 0.26 8.63 -8.28
N ALA A 67 1.02 8.49 -7.20
CA ALA A 67 1.30 9.53 -6.22
C ALA A 67 2.49 10.40 -6.64
N ASP A 68 2.51 10.83 -7.89
CA ASP A 68 3.59 11.64 -8.46
C ASP A 68 3.15 13.09 -8.70
N PHE A 69 2.42 13.65 -7.72
CA PHE A 69 2.05 15.06 -7.68
C PHE A 69 2.95 15.86 -6.74
N PRO A 70 3.22 17.14 -7.02
CA PRO A 70 4.04 18.00 -6.16
C PRO A 70 3.50 18.00 -4.72
N GLY A 71 4.37 17.71 -3.75
CA GLY A 71 4.03 17.74 -2.32
C GLY A 71 3.56 16.41 -1.72
N THR A 72 3.48 15.33 -2.49
CA THR A 72 3.13 13.98 -1.97
C THR A 72 3.97 13.59 -0.77
N ARG A 73 5.29 13.71 -0.87
CA ARG A 73 6.22 13.40 0.22
C ARG A 73 5.98 14.24 1.47
N ALA A 74 5.58 15.51 1.33
CA ALA A 74 5.27 16.36 2.48
C ALA A 74 3.99 15.92 3.19
N VAL A 75 2.94 15.57 2.42
CA VAL A 75 1.68 15.04 2.97
C VAL A 75 1.91 13.68 3.63
N VAL A 76 2.64 12.79 2.97
CA VAL A 76 3.00 11.46 3.51
C VAL A 76 3.80 11.61 4.80
N ALA A 77 4.78 12.52 4.84
CA ALA A 77 5.54 12.81 6.04
C ALA A 77 4.64 13.33 7.18
N ALA A 78 3.71 14.25 6.89
CA ALA A 78 2.75 14.77 7.87
C ALA A 78 1.78 13.68 8.40
N LEU A 79 1.41 12.72 7.56
CA LEU A 79 0.65 11.54 7.96
C LEU A 79 1.47 10.53 8.78
N GLY A 80 2.80 10.63 8.76
CA GLY A 80 3.70 9.71 9.46
C GLY A 80 4.15 8.50 8.63
N GLY A 81 4.19 8.62 7.30
CA GLY A 81 4.72 7.62 6.37
C GLY A 81 3.67 6.92 5.51
N TYR A 82 4.14 6.21 4.48
CA TYR A 82 3.30 5.49 3.52
C TYR A 82 2.48 4.38 4.17
N ARG A 83 3.02 3.72 5.20
CA ARG A 83 2.26 2.72 5.96
C ARG A 83 0.98 3.29 6.55
N ARG A 84 1.06 4.49 7.14
CA ARG A 84 -0.08 5.15 7.77
C ARG A 84 -1.07 5.67 6.73
N LEU A 85 -0.57 6.21 5.62
CA LEU A 85 -1.39 6.55 4.45
C LEU A 85 -2.16 5.34 3.92
N TYR A 86 -1.52 4.17 3.81
CA TYR A 86 -2.19 2.95 3.36
C TYR A 86 -3.31 2.54 4.32
N CYS A 87 -3.00 2.41 5.62
CA CYS A 87 -3.98 1.95 6.59
C CYS A 87 -5.18 2.90 6.74
N CYS A 88 -4.95 4.22 6.67
CA CYS A 88 -6.00 5.21 6.89
C CYS A 88 -6.82 5.51 5.64
N CYS A 89 -6.21 5.50 4.45
CA CYS A 89 -6.83 5.99 3.23
C CYS A 89 -6.91 4.92 2.14
N VAL A 90 -5.77 4.42 1.68
CA VAL A 90 -5.72 3.57 0.46
C VAL A 90 -6.36 2.20 0.69
N GLY A 91 -5.97 1.50 1.76
CA GLY A 91 -6.46 0.16 2.10
C GLY A 91 -7.98 0.09 2.29
N PRO A 92 -8.60 0.97 3.10
CA PRO A 92 -10.05 1.00 3.27
C PRO A 92 -10.82 1.22 1.96
N VAL A 93 -10.33 2.12 1.11
CA VAL A 93 -10.95 2.43 -0.18
C VAL A 93 -10.78 1.25 -1.16
N ALA A 94 -9.57 0.68 -1.23
CA ALA A 94 -9.29 -0.50 -2.04
C ALA A 94 -10.15 -1.72 -1.64
N ASN A 95 -10.33 -1.94 -0.34
CA ASN A 95 -11.19 -3.03 0.14
C ASN A 95 -12.67 -2.82 -0.25
N ARG A 96 -13.18 -1.58 -0.15
CA ARG A 96 -14.55 -1.26 -0.59
C ARG A 96 -14.75 -1.49 -2.09
N LEU A 97 -13.76 -1.12 -2.91
CA LEU A 97 -13.78 -1.36 -4.35
C LEU A 97 -13.73 -2.84 -4.69
N ALA A 98 -12.92 -3.62 -3.99
CA ALA A 98 -12.87 -5.08 -4.16
C ALA A 98 -14.21 -5.75 -3.82
N VAL A 99 -14.89 -5.30 -2.76
CA VAL A 99 -16.22 -5.80 -2.35
C VAL A 99 -17.32 -5.41 -3.35
N SER A 100 -17.18 -4.29 -4.06
CA SER A 100 -18.18 -3.80 -5.01
C SER A 100 -18.27 -4.63 -6.32
N GLY A 101 -17.46 -5.67 -6.48
CA GLY A 101 -17.74 -6.75 -7.43
C GLY A 101 -17.52 -6.45 -8.93
N GLU A 102 -16.92 -5.32 -9.31
CA GLU A 102 -16.58 -5.06 -10.71
C GLU A 102 -15.34 -5.86 -11.13
N HIS A 103 -15.55 -7.14 -11.42
CA HIS A 103 -14.59 -8.04 -12.07
C HIS A 103 -14.37 -7.61 -13.51
N ALA A 104 -13.44 -6.68 -13.74
CA ALA A 104 -12.54 -6.61 -14.90
C ALA A 104 -12.05 -5.17 -15.05
N THR A 105 -10.93 -4.85 -14.42
CA THR A 105 -10.18 -3.66 -14.81
C THR A 105 -8.70 -3.97 -14.66
N THR A 106 -7.93 -3.69 -15.70
CA THR A 106 -6.47 -3.61 -15.65
C THR A 106 -6.03 -2.77 -14.44
N GLU A 107 -4.80 -2.98 -13.94
CA GLU A 107 -4.26 -2.21 -12.81
C GLU A 107 -4.49 -0.69 -12.96
N ALA A 108 -4.39 -0.18 -14.19
CA ALA A 108 -4.68 1.21 -14.54
C ALA A 108 -6.11 1.66 -14.20
N ALA A 109 -7.13 0.84 -14.48
CA ALA A 109 -8.51 1.21 -14.22
C ALA A 109 -8.93 0.99 -12.75
N THR A 110 -8.25 0.09 -12.02
CA THR A 110 -8.34 0.07 -10.55
C THR A 110 -7.73 1.34 -9.95
N ALA A 111 -6.56 1.77 -10.44
CA ALA A 111 -5.89 2.98 -9.96
C ALA A 111 -6.71 4.25 -10.25
N ALA A 112 -7.34 4.34 -11.42
CA ALA A 112 -8.23 5.47 -11.76
C ALA A 112 -9.44 5.57 -10.82
N ARG A 113 -10.11 4.44 -10.52
CA ARG A 113 -11.22 4.43 -9.54
C ARG A 113 -10.76 4.79 -8.14
N LEU A 114 -9.59 4.30 -7.73
CA LEU A 114 -8.99 4.64 -6.45
C LEU A 114 -8.71 6.15 -6.36
N SER A 115 -8.13 6.73 -7.40
CA SER A 115 -7.90 8.18 -7.48
C SER A 115 -9.19 8.99 -7.36
N LEU A 116 -10.25 8.61 -8.08
CA LEU A 116 -11.55 9.28 -7.99
C LEU A 116 -12.16 9.16 -6.59
N SER A 117 -12.22 7.95 -6.04
CA SER A 117 -12.79 7.72 -4.70
C SER A 117 -12.02 8.43 -3.59
N LEU A 118 -10.69 8.52 -3.70
CA LEU A 118 -9.86 9.26 -2.74
C LEU A 118 -10.02 10.79 -2.90
N SER A 119 -10.23 11.28 -4.13
CA SER A 119 -10.58 12.69 -4.38
C SER A 119 -11.93 13.04 -3.75
N LEU A 120 -12.94 12.20 -3.92
CA LEU A 120 -14.27 12.36 -3.32
C LEU A 120 -14.22 12.27 -1.79
N PHE A 121 -13.40 11.35 -1.24
CA PHE A 121 -13.18 11.24 0.20
C PHE A 121 -12.51 12.50 0.77
N SER A 122 -11.53 13.07 0.06
CA SER A 122 -10.90 14.33 0.46
C SER A 122 -11.92 15.47 0.52
N ILE A 123 -12.81 15.56 -0.48
CA ILE A 123 -13.89 16.57 -0.50
C ILE A 123 -14.80 16.41 0.72
N ASP A 124 -15.29 15.20 1.00
CA ASP A 124 -16.13 14.89 2.17
C ASP A 124 -15.43 15.26 3.50
N CYS A 125 -14.11 15.03 3.59
CA CYS A 125 -13.33 15.41 4.78
C CYS A 125 -13.22 16.93 4.95
N TYR A 126 -13.03 17.69 3.86
CA TYR A 126 -12.97 19.16 3.92
C TYR A 126 -14.33 19.77 4.26
N GLU A 127 -15.41 19.25 3.71
CA GLU A 127 -16.76 19.75 4.02
C GLU A 127 -17.10 19.55 5.50
N ARG A 128 -16.74 18.40 6.08
CA ARG A 128 -16.92 18.16 7.52
C ARG A 128 -16.07 19.05 8.42
N LEU A 129 -14.94 19.55 7.92
CA LEU A 129 -14.07 20.45 8.66
C LEU A 129 -14.57 21.91 8.62
N GLY A 130 -15.27 22.29 7.54
CA GLY A 130 -15.77 23.64 7.31
C GLY A 130 -17.06 23.98 8.07
N ASP A 131 -17.90 22.99 8.39
CA ASP A 131 -19.26 23.26 8.89
C ASP A 131 -19.42 23.32 10.42
N GLY A 132 -18.35 23.11 11.21
CA GLY A 132 -18.39 23.31 12.67
C GLY A 132 -19.45 22.51 13.45
N GLY A 133 -20.14 21.58 12.79
CA GLY A 133 -21.31 20.88 13.28
C GLY A 133 -21.43 19.52 12.60
N TRP A 134 -22.02 18.57 13.33
CA TRP A 134 -22.21 17.17 12.93
C TRP A 134 -23.21 16.98 11.77
N GLU A 135 -23.46 18.01 10.96
CA GLU A 135 -24.36 17.93 9.82
C GLU A 135 -23.63 17.29 8.63
N ARG A 136 -24.29 16.30 8.03
CA ARG A 136 -23.75 15.52 6.92
C ARG A 136 -23.64 16.39 5.67
N PRO A 137 -22.51 16.39 4.96
CA PRO A 137 -22.43 17.10 3.69
C PRO A 137 -23.40 16.52 2.66
N SER A 138 -24.21 17.40 2.07
CA SER A 138 -25.29 17.07 1.12
C SER A 138 -24.80 16.85 -0.32
N SER A 139 -23.55 17.22 -0.61
CA SER A 139 -22.98 17.31 -1.96
C SER A 139 -22.68 15.96 -2.62
N LEU A 140 -22.62 14.85 -1.87
CA LEU A 140 -22.23 13.53 -2.38
C LEU A 140 -23.37 12.49 -2.40
N LEU A 141 -24.63 12.91 -2.17
CA LEU A 141 -25.78 11.99 -2.22
C LEU A 141 -25.94 11.33 -3.61
N PHE A 142 -25.48 11.98 -4.67
CA PHE A 142 -25.55 11.49 -6.06
C PHE A 142 -24.69 10.24 -6.33
N LEU A 143 -23.69 9.93 -5.49
CA LEU A 143 -22.86 8.74 -5.65
C LEU A 143 -23.48 7.48 -5.04
N ARG A 144 -24.56 7.64 -4.28
CA ARG A 144 -25.20 6.55 -3.53
C ARG A 144 -26.54 6.12 -4.12
N SER A 145 -27.09 6.90 -5.04
CA SER A 145 -28.24 6.53 -5.87
C SER A 145 -27.74 6.18 -7.27
N PRO A 146 -28.13 5.04 -7.87
CA PRO A 146 -28.00 4.90 -9.32
C PRO A 146 -28.74 6.07 -9.95
N VAL A 147 -28.02 6.89 -10.71
CA VAL A 147 -28.64 7.93 -11.52
C VAL A 147 -29.33 7.18 -12.65
N ASP A 148 -30.64 6.98 -12.51
CA ASP A 148 -31.46 6.38 -13.55
C ASP A 148 -31.55 7.42 -14.68
N VAL A 149 -30.74 7.21 -15.72
CA VAL A 149 -30.79 8.03 -16.93
C VAL A 149 -31.88 7.43 -17.81
N SER A 150 -33.11 7.95 -17.68
CA SER A 150 -34.21 7.71 -18.61
C SER A 150 -34.01 8.47 -19.93
#